data_AF-A0A521ISA0-F1
#
_entry.id   AF-A0A521ISA0-F1
#
_cell.length_a   1.000
_cell.length_b   1.000
_cell.length_c   1.000
_cell.angle_alpha   90.00
_cell.angle_beta   90.00
_cell.angle_gamma   90.00
#
_symmetry.space_group_name_H-M   'P 1'
#
loop_
_entity.id
_entity.type
_entity.pdbx_description
1 polymer ?
#
loop_
_entity_poly.entity_id
_entity_poly.type
_entity_poly.pdbx_seq_one_letter_code
_entity_poly.pdbx_strand_id
1 'polypeptide(L)'
;MAYCVRCGVQLAGGSKRCPLCDTPVLLPDGFIEEIERPLFSKPLERAQKGGLSKARKGILELMIALGVVAFISVGLALGLSGHRDIVLIPLVAIVVSLVSLSYVLMGRQTYVAQSTVHLTLSAVLLIVIDGTLGRISWSLIATFSIALFWVLWVIPFMKHPELSLPRKLATSMAAVLFYLGGLNRVLDGKFTWFVPIALPLWSFTVTATVVLLTSFAARRGRTVTITELVLSTLFIVFLALTGLDLLQNHYRNGAWALRWSAPLLIGAAVLLVVLLAYVLSLRVRRYFTSSRTPR
;
A
#
# COMPACT_ATOMS: atom_id res chain seq x y z
N MET A 1 26.27 -20.42 55.31
CA MET A 1 25.56 -19.54 56.27
C MET A 1 26.28 -19.58 57.61
N ALA A 2 26.87 -18.46 58.04
CA ALA A 2 27.56 -18.34 59.32
C ALA A 2 26.64 -17.82 60.44
N TYR A 3 26.97 -18.14 61.69
CA TYR A 3 26.29 -17.64 62.89
C TYR A 3 27.30 -16.93 63.79
N CYS A 4 26.88 -15.87 64.50
CA CYS A 4 27.76 -15.17 65.42
C CYS A 4 28.02 -16.02 66.67
N VAL A 5 29.29 -16.31 66.97
CA VAL A 5 29.70 -17.09 68.15
C VAL A 5 29.31 -16.46 69.48
N ARG A 6 29.11 -15.13 69.52
CA ARG A 6 28.82 -14.41 70.77
C ARG A 6 27.32 -14.26 71.04
N CYS A 7 26.53 -13.86 70.05
CA CYS A 7 25.10 -13.60 70.22
C CYS A 7 24.18 -14.60 69.51
N GLY A 8 24.72 -15.55 68.75
CA GLY A 8 23.97 -16.63 68.08
C GLY A 8 23.14 -16.19 66.86
N VAL A 9 23.17 -14.91 66.46
CA VAL A 9 22.39 -14.45 65.30
C VAL A 9 22.94 -15.02 64.00
N GLN A 10 22.05 -15.35 63.08
CA GLN A 10 22.42 -15.74 61.72
C GLN A 10 22.98 -14.54 60.97
N LEU A 11 24.13 -14.73 60.32
CA LEU A 11 24.82 -13.70 59.59
C LEU A 11 24.51 -13.81 58.10
N ALA A 12 24.37 -12.66 57.44
CA ALA A 12 24.27 -12.58 55.99
C ALA A 12 25.61 -12.99 55.35
N GLY A 13 25.55 -13.60 54.17
CA GLY A 13 26.76 -14.16 53.58
C GLY A 13 27.85 -13.11 53.32
N GLY A 14 29.09 -13.42 53.70
CA GLY A 14 30.25 -12.52 53.54
C GLY A 14 30.40 -11.39 54.58
N SER A 15 29.59 -11.34 55.65
CA SER A 15 29.73 -10.32 56.69
C SER A 15 31.01 -10.51 57.53
N LYS A 16 31.83 -9.46 57.68
CA LYS A 16 33.08 -9.50 58.48
C LYS A 16 32.88 -9.28 59.99
N ARG A 17 31.78 -8.66 60.39
CA ARG A 17 31.41 -8.34 61.77
C ARG A 17 29.92 -8.55 62.00
N CYS A 18 29.55 -8.95 63.20
CA CYS A 18 28.15 -9.13 63.57
C CYS A 18 27.47 -7.77 63.78
N PRO A 19 26.39 -7.44 63.06
CA PRO A 19 25.74 -6.12 63.15
C PRO A 19 25.11 -5.82 64.52
N LEU A 20 24.79 -6.85 65.31
CA LEU A 20 24.15 -6.68 66.62
C LEU A 20 25.13 -6.43 67.78
N CYS A 21 26.27 -7.14 67.80
CA CYS A 21 27.21 -7.09 68.92
C CYS A 21 28.64 -6.75 68.50
N ASP A 22 28.83 -6.37 67.23
CA ASP A 22 30.07 -5.96 66.57
C ASP A 22 31.26 -6.92 66.70
N THR A 23 30.97 -8.19 67.05
CA THR A 23 31.99 -9.23 67.20
C THR A 23 32.50 -9.63 65.81
N PRO A 24 33.83 -9.71 65.59
CA PRO A 24 34.40 -10.11 64.31
C PRO A 24 34.05 -11.56 63.98
N VAL A 25 33.70 -11.80 62.73
CA VAL A 25 33.34 -13.12 62.23
C VAL A 25 34.62 -13.80 61.75
N LEU A 26 35.02 -14.85 62.45
CA LEU A 26 36.19 -15.65 62.10
C LEU A 26 35.73 -16.83 61.24
N LEU A 27 35.98 -16.76 59.92
CA LEU A 27 35.84 -17.91 59.03
C LEU A 27 37.22 -18.54 58.79
N PRO A 28 37.31 -19.88 58.67
CA PRO A 28 38.54 -20.53 58.25
C PRO A 28 38.99 -20.06 56.86
N ASP A 29 40.29 -19.89 56.68
CA ASP A 29 40.87 -19.47 55.39
C ASP A 29 40.51 -20.48 54.29
N GLY A 30 39.87 -20.00 53.22
CA GLY A 30 39.43 -20.81 52.07
C GLY A 30 37.93 -21.14 52.01
N PHE A 31 37.14 -20.76 53.01
CA PHE A 31 35.69 -20.98 52.99
C PHE A 31 34.97 -19.91 52.15
N ILE A 32 34.52 -20.27 50.94
CA ILE A 32 33.70 -19.42 50.07
C ILE A 32 32.24 -19.84 50.25
N GLU A 33 31.40 -18.89 50.66
CA GLU A 33 29.97 -19.14 50.86
C GLU A 33 29.26 -19.23 49.50
N GLU A 34 28.89 -20.45 49.09
CA GLU A 34 28.14 -20.66 47.86
C GLU A 34 26.73 -20.08 47.99
N ILE A 35 26.41 -19.15 47.10
CA ILE A 35 25.05 -18.60 46.95
C ILE A 35 24.16 -19.75 46.45
N GLU A 36 23.26 -20.23 47.30
CA GLU A 36 22.28 -21.27 46.95
C GLU A 36 21.53 -20.88 45.67
N ARG A 37 21.79 -21.60 44.58
CA ARG A 37 20.97 -21.51 43.38
C ARG A 37 19.68 -22.28 43.65
N PRO A 38 18.50 -21.76 43.30
CA PRO A 38 17.26 -22.47 43.55
C PRO A 38 17.27 -23.83 42.82
N LEU A 39 16.92 -24.89 43.55
CA LEU A 39 16.84 -26.27 43.05
C LEU A 39 15.74 -26.51 42.00
N PHE A 40 14.84 -25.54 41.82
CA PHE A 40 13.72 -25.67 40.89
C PHE A 40 14.09 -25.17 39.48
N SER A 41 13.76 -26.00 38.48
CA SER A 41 13.92 -25.69 37.06
C SER A 41 13.23 -24.37 36.72
N LYS A 42 13.94 -23.47 36.03
CA LYS A 42 13.35 -22.24 35.46
C LYS A 42 12.08 -22.61 34.67
N PRO A 43 10.99 -21.83 34.77
CA PRO A 43 9.78 -22.10 34.01
C PRO A 43 10.15 -22.18 32.53
N LEU A 44 9.88 -23.34 31.91
CA LEU A 44 10.12 -23.56 30.49
C LEU A 44 9.38 -22.49 29.69
N GLU A 45 10.10 -21.84 28.77
CA GLU A 45 9.53 -20.86 27.86
C GLU A 45 8.39 -21.54 27.09
N ARG A 46 7.16 -21.05 27.25
CA ARG A 46 5.98 -21.66 26.64
C ARG A 46 6.20 -21.73 25.14
N ALA A 47 6.27 -22.95 24.60
CA ALA A 47 6.35 -23.19 23.16
C ALA A 47 5.22 -22.40 22.48
N GLN A 48 5.61 -21.36 21.74
CA GLN A 48 4.70 -20.47 21.06
C GLN A 48 4.05 -21.28 19.94
N LYS A 49 2.86 -21.85 20.19
CA LYS A 49 2.12 -22.63 19.17
C LYS A 49 1.78 -21.69 18.00
N GLY A 50 2.59 -21.73 16.96
CA GLY A 50 2.43 -20.96 15.72
C GLY A 50 1.29 -21.48 14.83
N GLY A 51 0.12 -21.75 15.41
CA GLY A 51 -1.05 -22.29 14.73
C GLY A 51 -2.27 -21.38 14.81
N LEU A 52 -3.25 -21.63 13.93
CA LEU A 52 -4.58 -21.01 14.01
C LEU A 52 -5.25 -21.33 15.35
N SER A 53 -6.03 -20.39 15.88
CA SER A 53 -6.84 -20.67 17.07
C SER A 53 -7.85 -21.77 16.78
N LYS A 54 -8.19 -22.57 17.81
CA LYS A 54 -9.18 -23.66 17.70
C LYS A 54 -10.51 -23.18 17.09
N ALA A 55 -10.95 -21.97 17.46
CA ALA A 55 -12.13 -21.34 16.91
C ALA A 55 -12.00 -21.03 15.40
N ARG A 56 -10.89 -20.42 14.95
CA ARG A 56 -10.67 -20.12 13.53
C ARG A 56 -10.59 -21.39 12.69
N LYS A 57 -9.97 -22.45 13.20
CA LYS A 57 -9.93 -23.75 12.54
C LYS A 57 -11.33 -24.35 12.39
N GLY A 58 -12.14 -24.35 13.46
CA GLY A 58 -13.52 -24.83 13.41
C GLY A 58 -14.40 -24.03 12.45
N ILE A 59 -14.26 -22.70 12.42
CA ILE A 59 -14.97 -21.84 11.46
C ILE A 59 -14.56 -22.19 10.02
N LEU A 60 -13.26 -22.36 9.75
CA LEU A 60 -12.77 -22.71 8.42
C LEU A 60 -13.32 -24.06 7.94
N GLU A 61 -13.28 -25.08 8.80
CA GLU A 61 -13.83 -26.42 8.50
C GLU A 61 -15.34 -26.35 8.22
N LEU A 62 -16.10 -25.62 9.04
CA LEU A 62 -17.54 -25.43 8.84
C LEU A 62 -17.85 -24.71 7.52
N MET A 63 -17.09 -23.65 7.20
CA MET A 63 -17.26 -22.90 5.96
C MET A 63 -16.97 -23.75 4.73
N ILE A 64 -15.91 -24.55 4.76
CA ILE A 64 -15.57 -25.47 3.67
C ILE A 64 -16.67 -26.52 3.51
N ALA A 65 -17.13 -27.13 4.61
CA ALA A 65 -18.21 -28.12 4.55
C ALA A 65 -19.50 -27.53 3.95
N LEU A 66 -19.92 -26.35 4.42
CA LEU A 66 -21.11 -25.68 3.91
C LEU A 66 -20.94 -25.25 2.44
N GLY A 67 -19.75 -24.77 2.07
CA GLY A 67 -19.43 -24.40 0.69
C GLY A 67 -19.48 -25.58 -0.28
N VAL A 68 -18.98 -26.75 0.13
CA VAL A 68 -19.06 -27.99 -0.67
C VAL A 68 -20.52 -28.43 -0.85
N VAL A 69 -21.32 -28.40 0.23
CA VAL A 69 -22.75 -28.72 0.15
C VAL A 69 -23.49 -27.73 -0.76
N ALA A 70 -23.18 -26.43 -0.67
CA ALA A 70 -23.75 -25.42 -1.56
C ALA A 70 -23.34 -25.63 -3.03
N PHE A 71 -22.06 -25.96 -3.30
CA PHE A 71 -21.57 -26.24 -4.64
C PHE A 71 -22.29 -27.42 -5.28
N ILE A 72 -22.40 -28.54 -4.55
CA ILE A 72 -23.07 -29.76 -5.03
C ILE A 72 -24.57 -29.51 -5.23
N SER A 73 -25.24 -28.90 -4.24
CA SER A 73 -26.69 -28.70 -4.30
C SER A 73 -27.11 -27.73 -5.42
N VAL A 74 -26.43 -26.60 -5.57
CA VAL A 74 -26.72 -25.62 -6.63
C VAL A 74 -26.36 -26.19 -8.00
N GLY A 75 -25.21 -26.88 -8.12
CA GLY A 75 -24.80 -27.52 -9.36
C GLY A 75 -25.79 -28.58 -9.82
N LEU A 76 -26.27 -29.44 -8.91
CA LEU A 76 -27.26 -30.46 -9.21
C LEU A 76 -28.62 -29.84 -9.56
N ALA A 77 -29.09 -28.86 -8.79
CA ALA A 77 -30.38 -28.22 -9.01
C ALA A 77 -30.46 -27.53 -10.39
N LEU A 78 -29.44 -26.75 -10.76
CA LEU A 78 -29.38 -26.07 -12.05
C LEU A 78 -29.07 -27.02 -13.22
N GLY A 79 -28.29 -28.08 -12.96
CA GLY A 79 -28.01 -29.12 -13.94
C GLY A 79 -29.24 -29.93 -14.31
N LEU A 80 -30.05 -30.31 -13.31
CA LEU A 80 -31.31 -31.05 -13.50
C LEU A 80 -32.42 -30.18 -14.10
N SER A 81 -32.43 -28.87 -13.81
CA SER A 81 -33.42 -27.94 -14.38
C SER A 81 -33.15 -27.57 -15.84
N GLY A 82 -32.09 -28.10 -16.47
CA GLY A 82 -31.76 -27.87 -17.86
C GLY A 82 -31.03 -26.55 -18.16
N HIS A 83 -30.74 -25.72 -17.15
CA HIS A 83 -30.13 -24.39 -17.32
C HIS A 83 -28.59 -24.44 -17.38
N ARG A 84 -28.03 -25.33 -18.22
CA ARG A 84 -26.58 -25.61 -18.28
C ARG A 84 -25.71 -24.39 -18.60
N ASP A 85 -26.27 -23.41 -19.29
CA ASP A 85 -25.56 -22.20 -19.72
C ASP A 85 -25.22 -21.26 -18.56
N ILE A 86 -26.00 -21.31 -17.47
CA ILE A 86 -25.87 -20.38 -16.32
C ILE A 86 -25.21 -21.07 -15.12
N VAL A 87 -25.15 -22.42 -15.10
CA VAL A 87 -24.62 -23.23 -13.98
C VAL A 87 -23.23 -22.77 -13.51
N LEU A 88 -22.36 -22.35 -14.43
CA LEU A 88 -20.98 -21.98 -14.09
C LEU A 88 -20.89 -20.72 -13.21
N ILE A 89 -21.81 -19.76 -13.36
CA ILE A 89 -21.80 -18.49 -12.63
C ILE A 89 -21.90 -18.69 -11.10
N PRO A 90 -22.96 -19.30 -10.56
CA PRO A 90 -23.10 -19.47 -9.12
C PRO A 90 -22.05 -20.44 -8.55
N LEU A 91 -21.61 -21.45 -9.31
CA LEU A 91 -20.55 -22.36 -8.87
C LEU A 91 -19.22 -21.62 -8.66
N VAL A 92 -18.81 -20.80 -9.61
CA VAL A 92 -17.58 -20.00 -9.48
C VAL A 92 -17.73 -18.94 -8.38
N ALA A 93 -18.92 -18.33 -8.24
CA ALA A 93 -19.18 -17.39 -7.15
C ALA A 93 -19.04 -18.04 -5.75
N ILE A 94 -19.53 -19.28 -5.58
CA ILE A 94 -19.38 -20.06 -4.33
C ILE A 94 -17.89 -20.32 -4.06
N VAL A 95 -17.13 -20.79 -5.05
CA VAL A 95 -15.69 -21.06 -4.90
C VAL A 95 -14.92 -19.79 -4.56
N VAL A 96 -15.15 -18.70 -5.30
CA VAL A 96 -14.50 -17.40 -5.06
C VAL A 96 -14.81 -16.88 -3.66
N SER A 97 -16.06 -16.97 -3.21
CA SER A 97 -16.47 -16.56 -1.88
C SER A 97 -15.80 -17.40 -0.79
N LEU A 98 -15.72 -18.71 -0.98
CA LEU A 98 -15.06 -19.63 -0.07
C LEU A 98 -13.57 -19.31 0.06
N VAL A 99 -12.86 -19.15 -1.07
CA VAL A 99 -11.42 -18.82 -1.07
C VAL A 99 -11.19 -17.46 -0.43
N SER A 100 -11.99 -16.45 -0.78
CA SER A 100 -11.91 -15.09 -0.23
C SER A 100 -12.02 -15.09 1.29
N LEU A 101 -13.06 -15.73 1.83
CA LEU A 101 -13.30 -15.76 3.28
C LEU A 101 -12.27 -16.62 4.01
N SER A 102 -11.90 -17.77 3.44
CA SER A 102 -10.89 -18.67 4.00
C SER A 102 -9.54 -17.96 4.13
N TYR A 103 -9.17 -17.16 3.12
CA TYR A 103 -7.92 -16.41 3.10
C TYR A 103 -7.86 -15.35 4.20
N VAL A 104 -8.98 -14.67 4.49
CA VAL A 104 -9.08 -13.70 5.60
C VAL A 104 -8.94 -14.37 6.98
N LEU A 105 -9.45 -15.59 7.11
CA LEU A 105 -9.39 -16.36 8.37
C LEU A 105 -8.01 -16.96 8.64
N MET A 106 -7.21 -17.22 7.59
CA MET A 106 -5.82 -17.62 7.70
C MET A 106 -4.99 -16.50 8.34
N GLY A 107 -4.62 -16.66 9.62
CA GLY A 107 -3.90 -15.63 10.36
C GLY A 107 -2.52 -15.30 9.77
N ARG A 108 -2.08 -14.04 9.96
CA ARG A 108 -0.82 -13.43 9.47
C ARG A 108 -0.76 -13.10 7.96
N GLN A 109 -1.82 -12.54 7.38
CA GLN A 109 -1.72 -11.98 6.03
C GLN A 109 -1.14 -10.56 6.04
N THR A 110 -0.31 -10.27 5.04
CA THR A 110 0.08 -8.89 4.73
C THR A 110 -1.00 -8.23 3.88
N TYR A 111 -1.12 -6.90 3.99
CA TYR A 111 -2.02 -6.10 3.15
C TYR A 111 -1.86 -6.44 1.66
N VAL A 112 -0.61 -6.55 1.20
CA VAL A 112 -0.27 -6.86 -0.20
C VAL A 112 -0.84 -8.20 -0.64
N ALA A 113 -0.66 -9.24 0.17
CA ALA A 113 -1.12 -10.58 -0.16
C ALA A 113 -2.66 -10.64 -0.18
N GLN A 114 -3.31 -10.01 0.82
CA GLN A 114 -4.77 -9.90 0.89
C GLN A 114 -5.37 -9.15 -0.30
N SER A 115 -4.87 -7.96 -0.62
CA SER A 115 -5.35 -7.19 -1.76
C SER A 115 -5.12 -7.93 -3.09
N THR A 116 -3.98 -8.61 -3.25
CA THR A 116 -3.70 -9.38 -4.48
C THR A 116 -4.70 -10.52 -4.65
N VAL A 117 -4.95 -11.31 -3.61
CA VAL A 117 -5.91 -12.43 -3.69
C VAL A 117 -7.33 -11.94 -3.96
N HIS A 118 -7.83 -10.93 -3.24
CA HIS A 118 -9.20 -10.46 -3.46
C HIS A 118 -9.40 -9.80 -4.84
N LEU A 119 -8.43 -8.99 -5.30
CA LEU A 119 -8.54 -8.33 -6.60
C LEU A 119 -8.42 -9.33 -7.76
N THR A 120 -7.54 -10.32 -7.66
CA THR A 120 -7.44 -11.40 -8.66
C THR A 120 -8.71 -12.26 -8.69
N LEU A 121 -9.23 -12.65 -7.53
CA LEU A 121 -10.50 -13.39 -7.44
C LEU A 121 -11.66 -12.60 -8.04
N SER A 122 -11.72 -11.28 -7.80
CA SER A 122 -12.74 -10.40 -8.37
C SER A 122 -12.62 -10.32 -9.90
N ALA A 123 -11.41 -10.16 -10.42
CA ALA A 123 -11.17 -10.15 -11.87
C ALA A 123 -11.57 -11.48 -12.53
N VAL A 124 -11.17 -12.62 -11.94
CA VAL A 124 -11.53 -13.96 -12.43
C VAL A 124 -13.05 -14.15 -12.45
N LEU A 125 -13.75 -13.75 -11.38
CA LEU A 125 -15.21 -13.84 -11.32
C LEU A 125 -15.87 -13.05 -12.45
N LEU A 126 -15.45 -11.81 -12.69
CA LEU A 126 -16.02 -10.98 -13.76
C LEU A 126 -15.77 -11.56 -15.16
N ILE A 127 -14.57 -12.10 -15.40
CA ILE A 127 -14.24 -12.76 -16.68
C ILE A 127 -15.11 -14.01 -16.89
N VAL A 128 -15.32 -14.82 -15.85
CA VAL A 128 -16.18 -16.00 -15.95
C VAL A 128 -17.63 -15.61 -16.25
N ILE A 129 -18.18 -14.61 -15.53
CA ILE A 129 -19.55 -14.14 -15.76
C ILE A 129 -19.74 -13.68 -17.20
N ASP A 130 -18.83 -12.83 -17.70
CA ASP A 130 -18.91 -12.31 -19.05
C ASP A 130 -18.67 -13.39 -20.12
N GLY A 131 -17.75 -14.32 -19.86
CA GLY A 131 -17.49 -15.48 -20.72
C GLY A 131 -18.71 -16.41 -20.84
N THR A 132 -19.46 -16.62 -19.76
CA THR A 132 -20.70 -17.42 -19.79
C THR A 132 -21.85 -16.74 -20.54
N LEU A 133 -21.84 -15.41 -20.63
CA LEU A 133 -22.83 -14.64 -21.40
C LEU A 133 -22.50 -14.58 -22.91
N GLY A 134 -21.38 -15.17 -23.32
CA GLY A 134 -21.06 -15.48 -24.71
C GLY A 134 -19.89 -14.67 -25.30
N ARG A 135 -19.71 -13.39 -24.93
CA ARG A 135 -18.60 -12.57 -25.45
C ARG A 135 -17.93 -11.75 -24.36
N ILE A 136 -16.64 -12.02 -24.17
CA ILE A 136 -15.76 -11.26 -23.28
C ILE A 136 -15.63 -9.82 -23.83
N SER A 137 -16.28 -8.87 -23.20
CA SER A 137 -16.34 -7.47 -23.61
C SER A 137 -16.17 -6.53 -22.42
N TRP A 138 -17.17 -6.45 -21.54
CA TRP A 138 -17.17 -5.53 -20.41
C TRP A 138 -16.26 -5.99 -19.26
N SER A 139 -16.04 -7.30 -19.10
CA SER A 139 -15.14 -7.82 -18.07
C SER A 139 -13.69 -7.43 -18.29
N LEU A 140 -13.25 -7.23 -19.55
CA LEU A 140 -11.91 -6.74 -19.86
C LEU A 140 -11.70 -5.33 -19.33
N ILE A 141 -12.68 -4.45 -19.52
CA ILE A 141 -12.65 -3.06 -19.03
C ILE A 141 -12.53 -3.06 -17.50
N ALA A 142 -13.35 -3.87 -16.83
CA ALA A 142 -13.30 -4.02 -15.37
C ALA A 142 -11.97 -4.63 -14.90
N THR A 143 -11.44 -5.64 -15.60
CA THR A 143 -10.17 -6.30 -15.27
C THR A 143 -8.99 -5.34 -15.40
N PHE A 144 -8.94 -4.53 -16.46
CA PHE A 144 -7.91 -3.49 -16.60
C PHE A 144 -8.01 -2.45 -15.48
N SER A 145 -9.21 -2.09 -15.06
CA SER A 145 -9.44 -1.17 -13.94
C SER A 145 -8.97 -1.76 -12.60
N ILE A 146 -9.26 -3.04 -12.35
CA ILE A 146 -8.80 -3.78 -11.17
C ILE A 146 -7.26 -3.88 -11.17
N ALA A 147 -6.64 -4.16 -12.32
CA ALA A 147 -5.19 -4.22 -12.45
C ALA A 147 -4.53 -2.86 -12.20
N LEU A 148 -5.10 -1.77 -12.73
CA LEU A 148 -4.65 -0.41 -12.45
C LEU A 148 -4.77 -0.08 -10.96
N PHE A 149 -5.92 -0.41 -10.35
CA PHE A 149 -6.14 -0.22 -8.92
C PHE A 149 -5.10 -0.95 -8.08
N TRP A 150 -4.81 -2.22 -8.42
CA TRP A 150 -3.77 -3.00 -7.75
C TRP A 150 -2.40 -2.30 -7.85
N VAL A 151 -2.00 -1.85 -9.04
CA VAL A 151 -0.71 -1.16 -9.20
C VAL A 151 -0.63 0.12 -8.38
N LEU A 152 -1.68 0.95 -8.43
CA LEU A 152 -1.68 2.26 -7.76
C LEU A 152 -1.77 2.14 -6.24
N TRP A 153 -2.48 1.15 -5.71
CA TRP A 153 -2.76 1.03 -4.28
C TRP A 153 -1.99 -0.08 -3.56
N VAL A 154 -1.35 -1.01 -4.26
CA VAL A 154 -0.59 -2.09 -3.63
C VAL A 154 0.93 -1.84 -3.71
N ILE A 155 1.45 -1.41 -4.86
CA ILE A 155 2.90 -1.19 -5.05
C ILE A 155 3.50 -0.14 -4.10
N PRO A 156 2.85 1.00 -3.81
CA PRO A 156 3.42 1.98 -2.89
C PRO A 156 3.70 1.40 -1.50
N PHE A 157 2.83 0.51 -1.02
CA PHE A 157 2.88 -0.08 0.31
C PHE A 157 3.75 -1.35 0.39
N MET A 158 4.25 -1.85 -0.74
CA MET A 158 5.23 -2.94 -0.74
C MET A 158 6.54 -2.49 -0.10
N LYS A 159 6.94 -3.19 0.97
CA LYS A 159 8.24 -3.04 1.64
C LYS A 159 9.30 -3.91 0.96
N HIS A 160 9.53 -3.69 -0.33
CA HIS A 160 10.63 -4.34 -1.04
C HIS A 160 11.87 -3.44 -1.00
N PRO A 161 13.02 -3.91 -0.49
CA PRO A 161 14.25 -3.11 -0.38
C PRO A 161 14.80 -2.68 -1.74
N GLU A 162 14.44 -3.37 -2.83
CA GLU A 162 14.94 -3.10 -4.19
C GLU A 162 14.10 -2.08 -4.98
N LEU A 163 12.89 -1.75 -4.51
CA LEU A 163 12.01 -0.78 -5.17
C LEU A 163 12.16 0.61 -4.53
N SER A 164 13.05 1.40 -5.10
CA SER A 164 13.15 2.83 -4.79
C SER A 164 11.88 3.59 -5.19
N LEU A 165 11.60 4.70 -4.50
CA LEU A 165 10.47 5.59 -4.80
C LEU A 165 10.32 5.95 -6.30
N PRO A 166 11.37 6.31 -7.06
CA PRO A 166 11.20 6.62 -8.48
C PRO A 166 10.78 5.40 -9.31
N ARG A 167 11.25 4.19 -8.98
CA ARG A 167 10.81 2.97 -9.68
C ARG A 167 9.33 2.69 -9.43
N LYS A 168 8.86 2.86 -8.18
CA LYS A 168 7.42 2.73 -7.84
C LYS A 168 6.56 3.72 -8.60
N LEU A 169 6.99 4.99 -8.69
CA LEU A 169 6.28 6.01 -9.45
C LEU A 169 6.28 5.70 -10.94
N ALA A 170 7.42 5.28 -11.51
CA ALA A 170 7.54 4.91 -12.91
C ALA A 170 6.62 3.72 -13.26
N THR A 171 6.54 2.69 -12.41
CA THR A 171 5.61 1.57 -12.61
C THR A 171 4.16 2.03 -12.57
N SER A 172 3.80 2.96 -11.68
CA SER A 172 2.45 3.52 -11.62
C SER A 172 2.10 4.33 -12.87
N MET A 173 3.02 5.17 -13.35
CA MET A 173 2.80 5.95 -14.57
C MET A 173 2.68 5.05 -15.80
N ALA A 174 3.53 4.03 -15.91
CA ALA A 174 3.46 3.04 -16.99
C ALA A 174 2.13 2.24 -16.96
N ALA A 175 1.63 1.90 -15.78
CA ALA A 175 0.35 1.21 -15.64
C ALA A 175 -0.84 2.07 -16.09
N VAL A 176 -0.83 3.38 -15.82
CA VAL A 176 -1.84 4.31 -16.36
C VAL A 176 -1.80 4.32 -17.90
N LEU A 177 -0.61 4.38 -18.49
CA LEU A 177 -0.46 4.36 -19.95
C LEU A 177 -0.96 3.03 -20.55
N PHE A 178 -0.58 1.91 -19.95
CA PHE A 178 -1.04 0.58 -20.34
C PHE A 178 -2.56 0.44 -20.24
N TYR A 179 -3.16 0.95 -19.17
CA TYR A 179 -4.61 0.98 -18.98
C TYR A 179 -5.31 1.76 -20.10
N LEU A 180 -4.85 2.98 -20.41
CA LEU A 180 -5.45 3.82 -21.46
C LEU A 180 -5.33 3.16 -22.85
N GLY A 181 -4.19 2.56 -23.15
CA GLY A 181 -3.98 1.83 -24.40
C GLY A 181 -4.85 0.58 -24.50
N GLY A 182 -4.91 -0.22 -23.42
CA GLY A 182 -5.76 -1.40 -23.32
C GLY A 182 -7.24 -1.05 -23.48
N LEU A 183 -7.70 0.00 -22.82
CA LEU A 183 -9.08 0.47 -22.89
C LEU A 183 -9.45 0.88 -24.32
N ASN A 184 -8.60 1.65 -24.99
CA ASN A 184 -8.84 2.02 -26.39
C ASN A 184 -8.92 0.79 -27.31
N ARG A 185 -8.00 -0.17 -27.12
CA ARG A 185 -7.96 -1.40 -27.92
C ARG A 185 -9.17 -2.31 -27.69
N VAL A 186 -9.74 -2.31 -26.49
CA VAL A 186 -10.96 -3.07 -26.15
C VAL A 186 -12.21 -2.42 -26.74
N LEU A 187 -12.32 -1.09 -26.67
CA LEU A 187 -13.51 -0.38 -27.15
C LEU A 187 -13.57 -0.27 -28.69
N ASP A 188 -12.50 0.22 -29.31
CA ASP A 188 -12.52 0.60 -30.73
C ASP A 188 -11.79 -0.42 -31.63
N GLY A 189 -11.14 -1.43 -31.05
CA GLY A 189 -10.33 -2.40 -31.78
C GLY A 189 -9.02 -1.85 -32.37
N LYS A 190 -8.82 -0.52 -32.33
CA LYS A 190 -7.67 0.23 -32.87
C LYS A 190 -7.24 1.32 -31.88
N PHE A 191 -6.07 1.92 -32.10
CA PHE A 191 -5.58 3.02 -31.26
C PHE A 191 -6.05 4.40 -31.75
N THR A 192 -7.37 4.63 -31.75
CA THR A 192 -8.02 5.85 -32.28
C THR A 192 -7.67 7.13 -31.49
N TRP A 193 -7.98 7.20 -30.19
CA TRP A 193 -7.74 8.38 -29.34
C TRP A 193 -6.48 8.27 -28.47
N PHE A 194 -5.96 7.05 -28.27
CA PHE A 194 -4.76 6.82 -27.46
C PHE A 194 -3.53 7.54 -28.00
N VAL A 195 -3.24 7.40 -29.30
CA VAL A 195 -2.05 8.01 -29.94
C VAL A 195 -2.18 9.53 -30.08
N PRO A 196 -3.29 10.10 -30.59
CA PRO A 196 -3.37 11.55 -30.80
C PRO A 196 -3.69 12.36 -29.54
N ILE A 197 -4.32 11.77 -28.51
CA ILE A 197 -4.74 12.50 -27.30
C ILE A 197 -4.00 12.00 -26.07
N ALA A 198 -4.18 10.72 -25.72
CA ALA A 198 -3.74 10.22 -24.41
C ALA A 198 -2.22 10.20 -24.25
N LEU A 199 -1.48 9.75 -25.27
CA LEU A 199 -0.03 9.62 -25.23
C LEU A 199 0.67 11.00 -25.18
N PRO A 200 0.34 12.00 -26.01
CA PRO A 200 0.88 13.35 -25.88
C PRO A 200 0.61 13.95 -24.51
N LEU A 201 -0.63 13.85 -24.02
CA LEU A 201 -1.02 14.40 -22.72
C LEU A 201 -0.29 13.71 -21.54
N TRP A 202 -0.22 12.39 -21.56
CA TRP A 202 0.51 11.61 -20.55
C TRP A 202 2.01 11.94 -20.60
N SER A 203 2.60 12.01 -21.79
CA SER A 203 4.01 12.35 -21.94
C SER A 203 4.32 13.76 -21.42
N PHE A 204 3.46 14.74 -21.70
CA PHE A 204 3.59 16.11 -21.19
C PHE A 204 3.51 16.15 -19.66
N THR A 205 2.51 15.49 -19.07
CA THR A 205 2.33 15.51 -17.61
C THR A 205 3.48 14.82 -16.87
N VAL A 206 3.96 13.68 -17.36
CA VAL A 206 5.11 12.97 -16.79
C VAL A 206 6.39 13.79 -16.94
N THR A 207 6.69 14.30 -18.13
CA THR A 207 7.89 15.11 -18.37
C THR A 207 7.89 16.40 -17.54
N ALA A 208 6.77 17.13 -17.49
CA ALA A 208 6.64 18.34 -16.67
C ALA A 208 6.83 18.05 -15.18
N THR A 209 6.31 16.93 -14.68
CA THR A 209 6.49 16.51 -13.28
C THR A 209 7.94 16.14 -12.99
N VAL A 210 8.60 15.41 -13.89
CA VAL A 210 10.03 15.06 -13.74
C VAL A 210 10.91 16.31 -13.76
N VAL A 211 10.63 17.26 -14.67
CA VAL A 211 11.32 18.56 -14.73
C VAL A 211 11.12 19.34 -13.43
N LEU A 212 9.90 19.37 -12.88
CA LEU A 212 9.61 20.03 -11.61
C LEU A 212 10.41 19.40 -10.46
N LEU A 213 10.37 18.08 -10.31
CA LEU A 213 11.09 17.36 -9.25
C LEU A 213 12.61 17.54 -9.36
N THR A 214 13.17 17.45 -10.57
CA THR A 214 14.61 17.66 -10.80
C THR A 214 15.01 19.12 -10.57
N SER A 215 14.16 20.09 -10.96
CA SER A 215 14.40 21.51 -10.68
C SER A 215 14.42 21.83 -9.18
N PHE A 216 13.62 21.12 -8.38
CA PHE A 216 13.61 21.22 -6.93
C PHE A 216 14.81 20.51 -6.30
N ALA A 217 15.18 19.33 -6.79
CA ALA A 217 16.36 18.60 -6.33
C ALA A 217 17.68 19.34 -6.64
N ALA A 218 17.76 20.05 -7.77
CA ALA A 218 18.93 20.84 -8.16
C ALA A 218 19.18 22.07 -7.26
N ARG A 219 18.18 22.50 -6.47
CA ARG A 219 18.28 23.65 -5.55
C ARG A 219 19.03 23.25 -4.27
N ARG A 220 20.34 22.96 -4.37
CA ARG A 220 21.24 22.67 -3.22
C ARG A 220 21.19 23.80 -2.18
N GLY A 221 20.42 23.62 -1.11
CA GLY A 221 20.37 24.51 0.06
C GLY A 221 19.19 25.50 0.14
N ARG A 222 18.26 25.50 -0.82
CA ARG A 222 17.04 26.32 -0.75
C ARG A 222 15.87 25.44 -0.33
N THR A 223 15.20 25.78 0.77
CA THR A 223 13.95 25.12 1.16
C THR A 223 12.88 25.39 0.10
N VAL A 224 12.32 24.31 -0.46
CA VAL A 224 11.15 24.36 -1.34
C VAL A 224 9.95 24.59 -0.44
N THR A 225 9.17 25.62 -0.73
CA THR A 225 7.96 25.89 0.06
C THR A 225 6.77 25.13 -0.45
N ILE A 226 5.83 24.82 0.44
CA ILE A 226 4.56 24.17 0.08
C ILE A 226 3.83 25.02 -0.97
N THR A 227 3.87 26.34 -0.85
CA THR A 227 3.28 27.27 -1.83
C THR A 227 3.89 27.11 -3.23
N GLU A 228 5.22 27.04 -3.36
CA GLU A 228 5.87 26.79 -4.66
C GLU A 228 5.44 25.44 -5.25
N LEU A 229 5.38 24.39 -4.44
CA LEU A 229 4.97 23.06 -4.88
C LEU A 229 3.53 23.10 -5.40
N VAL A 230 2.60 23.66 -4.62
CA VAL A 230 1.18 23.76 -4.99
C VAL A 230 0.99 24.58 -6.26
N LEU A 231 1.57 25.79 -6.34
CA LEU A 231 1.45 26.65 -7.53
C LEU A 231 2.05 25.99 -8.77
N SER A 232 3.18 25.30 -8.64
CA SER A 232 3.83 24.61 -9.77
C SER A 232 3.01 23.40 -10.22
N THR A 233 2.40 22.64 -9.29
CA THR A 233 1.51 21.53 -9.64
C THR A 233 0.22 22.02 -10.32
N LEU A 234 -0.39 23.11 -9.83
CA LEU A 234 -1.56 23.72 -10.45
C LEU A 234 -1.26 24.22 -11.87
N PHE A 235 -0.09 24.83 -12.07
CA PHE A 235 0.36 25.26 -13.39
C PHE A 235 0.44 24.09 -14.39
N ILE A 236 1.03 22.96 -13.99
CA ILE A 236 1.11 21.75 -14.84
C ILE A 236 -0.30 21.22 -15.14
N VAL A 237 -1.18 21.16 -14.14
CA VAL A 237 -2.57 20.68 -14.31
C VAL A 237 -3.34 21.58 -15.28
N PHE A 238 -3.23 22.91 -15.16
CA PHE A 238 -3.91 23.84 -16.05
C PHE A 238 -3.44 23.68 -17.49
N LEU A 239 -2.12 23.60 -17.72
CA LEU A 239 -1.58 23.34 -19.05
C LEU A 239 -2.01 21.99 -19.62
N ALA A 240 -2.03 20.94 -18.79
CA ALA A 240 -2.49 19.62 -19.21
C ALA A 240 -3.98 19.64 -19.62
N LEU A 241 -4.84 20.32 -18.87
CA LEU A 241 -6.26 20.48 -19.21
C LEU A 241 -6.47 21.32 -20.46
N THR A 242 -5.70 22.39 -20.65
CA THR A 242 -5.71 23.17 -21.90
C THR A 242 -5.24 22.32 -23.09
N GLY A 243 -4.18 21.54 -22.93
CA GLY A 243 -3.70 20.59 -23.94
C GLY A 243 -4.75 19.53 -24.28
N LEU A 244 -5.44 18.99 -23.26
CA LEU A 244 -6.54 18.05 -23.45
C LEU A 244 -7.67 18.65 -24.30
N ASP A 245 -8.13 19.86 -23.98
CA ASP A 245 -9.20 20.54 -24.74
C ASP A 245 -8.78 20.78 -26.20
N LEU A 246 -7.55 21.26 -26.44
CA LEU A 246 -7.01 21.46 -27.79
C LEU A 246 -6.95 20.15 -28.58
N LEU A 247 -6.32 19.12 -28.02
CA LEU A 247 -6.15 17.82 -28.68
C LEU A 247 -7.50 17.14 -28.94
N GLN A 248 -8.43 17.24 -27.98
CA GLN A 248 -9.77 16.71 -28.14
C GLN A 248 -10.56 17.45 -29.22
N ASN A 249 -10.43 18.78 -29.31
CA ASN A 249 -11.13 19.56 -30.33
C ASN A 249 -10.55 19.27 -31.73
N HIS A 250 -9.23 19.19 -31.84
CA HIS A 250 -8.58 18.80 -33.09
C HIS A 250 -8.99 17.38 -33.51
N TYR A 251 -9.02 16.43 -32.58
CA TYR A 251 -9.43 15.05 -32.87
C TYR A 251 -10.89 14.92 -33.35
N ARG A 252 -11.82 15.70 -32.77
CA ARG A 252 -13.25 15.62 -33.12
C ARG A 252 -13.62 16.46 -34.34
N ASN A 253 -13.08 17.67 -34.45
CA ASN A 253 -13.54 18.70 -35.38
C ASN A 253 -12.46 19.15 -36.38
N GLY A 254 -11.21 18.67 -36.24
CA GLY A 254 -10.07 19.12 -37.05
C GLY A 254 -9.56 20.52 -36.70
N ALA A 255 -10.25 21.27 -35.84
CA ALA A 255 -9.93 22.66 -35.52
C ALA A 255 -9.00 22.80 -34.31
N TRP A 256 -7.99 23.65 -34.42
CA TRP A 256 -7.14 24.08 -33.31
C TRP A 256 -7.77 25.27 -32.58
N ALA A 257 -8.78 24.99 -31.76
CA ALA A 257 -9.45 26.02 -30.97
C ALA A 257 -9.72 25.54 -29.54
N LEU A 258 -9.66 26.48 -28.59
CA LEU A 258 -10.03 26.27 -27.19
C LEU A 258 -11.54 26.43 -27.06
N ARG A 259 -12.20 25.48 -26.38
CA ARG A 259 -13.65 25.53 -26.19
C ARG A 259 -14.02 26.04 -24.81
N TRP A 260 -13.43 25.45 -23.78
CA TRP A 260 -13.75 25.75 -22.38
C TRP A 260 -12.52 26.03 -21.53
N SER A 261 -11.33 25.68 -22.01
CA SER A 261 -10.09 25.80 -21.24
C SER A 261 -9.35 27.14 -21.42
N ALA A 262 -9.91 28.11 -22.14
CA ALA A 262 -9.32 29.44 -22.28
C ALA A 262 -9.08 30.15 -20.93
N PRO A 263 -9.99 30.11 -19.94
CA PRO A 263 -9.72 30.66 -18.61
C PRO A 263 -8.59 29.92 -17.86
N LEU A 264 -8.43 28.61 -18.08
CA LEU A 264 -7.35 27.83 -17.48
C LEU A 264 -5.99 28.24 -18.04
N LEU A 265 -5.92 28.56 -19.34
CA LEU A 265 -4.70 29.07 -19.96
C LEU A 265 -4.31 30.44 -19.39
N ILE A 266 -5.28 31.33 -19.19
CA ILE A 266 -5.05 32.62 -18.52
C ILE A 266 -4.57 32.39 -17.08
N GLY A 267 -5.21 31.49 -16.34
CA GLY A 267 -4.78 31.10 -15.00
C GLY A 267 -3.36 30.55 -14.98
N ALA A 268 -2.98 29.73 -15.97
CA ALA A 268 -1.61 29.21 -16.10
C ALA A 268 -0.61 30.34 -16.36
N ALA A 269 -0.95 31.32 -17.20
CA ALA A 269 -0.10 32.49 -17.44
C ALA A 269 0.11 33.32 -16.16
N VAL A 270 -0.94 33.54 -15.37
CA VAL A 270 -0.82 34.23 -14.07
C VAL A 270 0.06 33.44 -13.10
N LEU A 271 -0.16 32.13 -12.97
CA LEU A 271 0.67 31.25 -12.14
C LEU A 271 2.14 31.28 -12.58
N LEU A 272 2.41 31.30 -13.88
CA LEU A 272 3.76 31.41 -14.41
C LEU A 272 4.44 32.72 -13.98
N VAL A 273 3.73 33.86 -14.07
CA VAL A 273 4.25 35.15 -13.61
C VAL A 273 4.57 35.13 -12.11
N VAL A 274 3.70 34.54 -11.29
CA VAL A 274 3.93 34.42 -9.84
C VAL A 274 5.13 33.51 -9.54
N LEU A 275 5.24 32.36 -10.22
CA LEU A 275 6.36 31.44 -10.07
C LEU A 275 7.68 32.09 -10.51
N LEU A 276 7.68 32.83 -11.61
CA LEU A 276 8.83 33.61 -12.07
C LEU A 276 9.22 34.70 -11.07
N ALA A 277 8.25 35.43 -10.51
CA ALA A 277 8.51 36.42 -9.48
C ALA A 277 9.16 35.79 -8.23
N TYR A 278 8.75 34.57 -7.87
CA TYR A 278 9.32 33.84 -6.74
C TYR A 278 10.78 33.40 -7.00
N VAL A 279 11.10 33.01 -8.23
CA VAL A 279 12.46 32.61 -8.64
C VAL A 279 13.39 33.81 -8.78
N LEU A 280 12.91 34.90 -9.37
CA LEU A 280 13.72 36.09 -9.72
C LEU A 280 13.87 37.07 -8.55
N SER A 281 12.87 37.19 -7.67
CA SER A 281 12.87 38.22 -6.61
C SER A 281 13.00 37.63 -5.20
N LEU A 282 14.13 37.91 -4.56
CA LEU A 282 14.38 37.50 -3.17
C LEU A 282 13.41 38.16 -2.18
N ARG A 283 12.91 39.36 -2.50
CA ARG A 283 12.00 40.14 -1.64
C ARG A 283 10.63 39.47 -1.52
N VAL A 284 10.02 39.07 -2.65
CA VAL A 284 8.72 38.40 -2.68
C VAL A 284 8.82 37.04 -1.98
N ARG A 285 9.90 36.30 -2.24
CA ARG A 285 10.15 35.03 -1.56
C ARG A 285 10.19 35.18 -0.03
N ARG A 286 10.98 36.12 0.50
CA ARG A 286 11.07 36.36 1.96
C ARG A 286 9.74 36.77 2.59
N TYR A 287 8.86 37.44 1.85
CA TYR A 287 7.54 37.83 2.33
C TYR A 287 6.65 36.59 2.59
N PHE A 288 6.67 35.61 1.68
CA PHE A 288 5.88 34.38 1.81
C PHE A 288 6.56 33.29 2.67
N THR A 289 7.87 33.37 2.88
CA THR A 289 8.63 32.47 3.74
C THR A 289 9.01 33.17 5.04
N SER A 290 8.01 33.53 5.86
CA SER A 290 8.30 34.03 7.21
C SER A 290 8.67 32.87 8.13
N SER A 291 9.85 32.29 7.93
CA SER A 291 10.49 31.54 9.01
C SER A 291 10.83 32.54 10.11
N ARG A 292 10.00 32.61 11.16
CA ARG A 292 10.42 33.15 12.45
C ARG A 292 11.70 32.41 12.82
N THR A 293 12.84 33.07 12.73
CA THR A 293 14.07 32.59 13.35
C THR A 293 13.79 32.44 14.85
N PRO A 294 13.87 31.23 15.44
CA PRO A 294 13.94 31.13 16.89
C PRO A 294 15.23 31.85 17.30
N ARG A 295 15.07 32.88 18.14
CA ARG A 295 16.19 33.47 18.87
C ARG A 295 16.74 32.46 19.86
#